data_AF-A7S8R5-F1
#
_entry.id   AF-A7S8R5-F1
#
_cell.length_a   1.000
_cell.length_b   1.000
_cell.length_c   1.000
_cell.angle_alpha   90.00
_cell.angle_beta   90.00
_cell.angle_gamma   90.00
#
_symmetry.space_group_name_H-M   'P 1'
#
loop_
_entity.id
_entity.type
_entity.pdbx_description
1 polymer ?
#
loop_
_entity_poly.entity_id
_entity_poly.type
_entity_poly.pdbx_seq_one_letter_code
_entity_poly.pdbx_strand_id
1 'polypeptide(L)'
;MTLDDNEPFEKSDDLLSFHYTRDEKVKFCLCLCYTKLLSFDILIPSRQLGSRLLLRSVPKAETPPPEMEEEQRIMVDYLSKALIVNEEGCVDLSCDYPLPDGFDQAYWRRSVRSTYPFNIGGESFEVMISKEEAWDHGKFENKADIHVHCNFWDEKLKEGDWEPEEIASKLPSFLSFVRDVQRNFSLGDEQDGAI
;
A
#
# COMPACT_ATOMS: atom_id res chain seq x y z
N MET A 1 -34.43 16.88 -22.67
CA MET A 1 -33.26 17.57 -22.12
C MET A 1 -32.39 16.46 -21.57
N THR A 2 -31.51 15.95 -22.43
CA THR A 2 -30.56 14.87 -22.15
C THR A 2 -29.51 15.41 -21.19
N LEU A 3 -29.39 14.80 -20.01
CA LEU A 3 -28.30 15.07 -19.09
C LEU A 3 -27.09 14.26 -19.59
N ASP A 4 -25.99 14.95 -19.84
CA ASP A 4 -24.69 14.39 -20.21
C ASP A 4 -24.18 13.47 -19.09
N ASP A 5 -24.12 12.17 -19.36
CA ASP A 5 -23.42 11.17 -18.54
C ASP A 5 -21.91 11.12 -18.87
N ASN A 6 -21.26 12.27 -19.04
CA ASN A 6 -19.82 12.35 -19.31
C ASN A 6 -19.18 13.55 -18.61
N GLU A 7 -18.99 13.45 -17.30
CA GLU A 7 -17.86 14.13 -16.65
C GLU A 7 -16.78 13.09 -16.32
N PRO A 8 -15.57 13.20 -16.92
CA PRO A 8 -14.50 12.27 -16.64
C PRO A 8 -13.84 12.60 -15.30
N PHE A 9 -13.80 11.58 -14.44
CA PHE A 9 -12.66 11.18 -13.61
C PHE A 9 -11.70 12.28 -13.14
N GLU A 10 -11.69 12.56 -11.84
CA GLU A 10 -10.47 13.03 -11.18
C GLU A 10 -9.44 11.89 -11.20
N LYS A 11 -8.43 12.00 -12.07
CA LYS A 11 -7.18 11.26 -11.92
C LYS A 11 -6.56 11.65 -10.58
N SER A 12 -6.68 10.76 -9.59
CA SER A 12 -5.75 10.76 -8.48
C SER A 12 -4.48 10.07 -8.98
N ASP A 13 -3.51 10.88 -9.41
CA ASP A 13 -2.18 10.44 -9.85
C ASP A 13 -1.34 9.99 -8.64
N ASP A 14 -1.74 8.89 -8.01
CA ASP A 14 -0.89 8.13 -7.10
C ASP A 14 -0.63 6.75 -7.74
N LEU A 15 0.46 6.65 -8.51
CA LEU A 15 1.00 5.37 -9.04
C LEU A 15 0.17 4.67 -10.14
N LEU A 16 -0.05 5.28 -11.32
CA LEU A 16 -0.69 4.62 -12.50
C LEU A 16 -1.80 3.62 -12.10
N SER A 17 -2.67 4.10 -11.20
CA SER A 17 -3.75 3.33 -10.64
C SER A 17 -5.02 3.75 -11.35
N PHE A 18 -5.69 2.80 -12.01
CA PHE A 18 -7.00 3.08 -12.56
C PHE A 18 -8.02 2.91 -11.44
N HIS A 19 -8.63 4.00 -10.98
CA HIS A 19 -9.64 3.98 -9.93
C HIS A 19 -11.02 3.70 -10.51
N TYR A 20 -11.70 2.71 -9.95
CA TYR A 20 -13.05 2.30 -10.31
C TYR A 20 -13.92 2.36 -9.08
N THR A 21 -15.14 2.85 -9.27
CA THR A 21 -16.15 2.95 -8.22
C THR A 21 -17.34 2.10 -8.67
N ARG A 22 -17.68 1.05 -7.92
CA ARG A 22 -18.86 0.21 -8.22
C ARG A 22 -20.13 0.89 -7.68
N ASP A 23 -20.01 1.53 -6.52
CA ASP A 23 -21.02 2.30 -5.80
C ASP A 23 -20.33 3.26 -4.81
N GLU A 24 -21.07 4.04 -4.02
CA GLU A 24 -20.49 4.94 -3.00
C GLU A 24 -19.64 4.22 -1.93
N LYS A 25 -19.70 2.88 -1.85
CA LYS A 25 -19.08 2.08 -0.77
C LYS A 25 -17.82 1.35 -1.21
N VAL A 26 -17.70 0.95 -2.48
CA VAL A 26 -16.56 0.17 -2.98
C VAL A 26 -15.80 0.92 -4.05
N LYS A 27 -14.55 1.24 -3.73
CA LYS A 27 -13.54 1.75 -4.66
C LYS A 27 -12.44 0.70 -4.80
N PHE A 28 -12.06 0.40 -6.03
CA PHE A 28 -10.91 -0.46 -6.31
C PHE A 28 -9.99 0.21 -7.32
N CYS A 29 -8.72 -0.19 -7.32
CA CYS A 29 -7.80 0.23 -8.36
C CYS A 29 -6.92 -0.92 -8.84
N LEU A 30 -6.60 -0.88 -10.13
CA LEU A 30 -5.57 -1.73 -10.71
C LEU A 30 -4.24 -1.00 -10.62
N CYS A 31 -3.28 -1.57 -9.89
CA CYS A 31 -1.96 -0.99 -9.72
C CYS A 31 -0.93 -1.71 -10.59
N LEU A 32 -0.02 -0.96 -11.23
CA LEU A 32 1.15 -1.55 -11.85
C LEU A 32 2.09 -2.15 -10.79
N CYS A 33 2.82 -3.20 -11.18
CA CYS A 33 3.85 -3.79 -10.35
C CYS A 33 4.94 -2.74 -10.08
N TYR A 34 5.20 -2.45 -8.81
CA TYR A 34 6.35 -1.66 -8.43
C TYR A 34 7.64 -2.46 -8.64
N THR A 35 8.67 -1.80 -9.16
CA THR A 35 10.02 -2.33 -9.18
C THR A 35 10.73 -1.91 -7.91
N LYS A 36 11.30 -2.89 -7.21
CA LYS A 36 12.17 -2.64 -6.06
C LYS A 36 13.52 -2.13 -6.58
N LEU A 37 13.79 -0.83 -6.41
CA LEU A 37 15.07 -0.23 -6.80
C LEU A 37 16.15 -0.52 -5.76
N LEU A 38 15.79 -0.37 -4.47
CA LEU A 38 16.76 -0.42 -3.39
C LEU A 38 16.13 -0.94 -2.10
N SER A 39 16.94 -1.63 -1.31
CA SER A 39 16.55 -2.13 0.00
C SER A 39 17.74 -2.24 0.91
N PHE A 40 17.63 -1.61 2.06
CA PHE A 40 18.65 -1.66 3.09
C PHE A 40 18.03 -2.13 4.39
N ASP A 41 18.63 -3.15 4.97
CA ASP A 41 18.25 -3.68 6.27
C ASP A 41 19.21 -3.11 7.33
N ILE A 42 18.64 -2.39 8.29
CA ILE A 42 19.34 -1.83 9.45
C ILE A 42 19.02 -2.72 10.64
N LEU A 43 19.96 -3.58 10.99
CA LEU A 43 19.88 -4.41 12.18
C LEU A 43 20.32 -3.60 13.40
N ILE A 44 19.46 -3.53 14.42
CA ILE A 44 19.73 -2.81 15.66
C ILE A 44 19.69 -3.81 16.81
N PRO A 45 20.82 -4.42 17.21
CA PRO A 45 20.83 -5.51 18.20
C PRO A 45 20.25 -5.16 19.57
N SER A 46 20.24 -3.87 19.94
CA SER A 46 19.66 -3.36 21.18
C SER A 46 18.14 -3.13 21.12
N ARG A 47 17.50 -3.48 20.00
CA ARG A 47 16.07 -3.31 19.75
C ARG A 47 15.46 -4.62 19.28
N GLN A 48 14.17 -4.79 19.55
CA GLN A 48 13.41 -5.97 19.11
C GLN A 48 13.15 -5.99 17.60
N LEU A 49 13.08 -4.81 17.00
CA LEU A 49 12.77 -4.63 15.59
C LEU A 49 13.96 -3.98 14.89
N GLY A 50 14.43 -4.60 13.82
CA GLY A 50 15.24 -3.92 12.82
C GLY A 50 14.40 -2.95 12.00
N SER A 51 15.04 -2.23 11.09
CA SER A 51 14.36 -1.37 10.11
C SER A 51 14.73 -1.80 8.70
N ARG A 52 13.78 -1.73 7.78
CA ARG A 52 14.04 -1.92 6.36
C ARG A 52 13.65 -0.65 5.62
N LEU A 53 14.63 0.00 4.99
CA LEU A 53 14.37 1.10 4.08
C LEU A 53 14.14 0.52 2.68
N LEU A 54 13.04 0.89 2.05
CA LEU A 54 12.68 0.45 0.70
C LEU A 54 12.54 1.65 -0.22
N LEU A 55 13.27 1.64 -1.33
CA LEU A 55 13.00 2.53 -2.45
C LEU A 55 12.36 1.71 -3.57
N ARG A 56 11.19 2.17 -4.01
CA ARG A 56 10.40 1.53 -5.07
C ARG A 56 10.19 2.56 -6.17
N SER A 57 10.18 2.10 -7.41
CA SER A 57 9.72 2.88 -8.56
C SER A 57 8.56 2.18 -9.21
N VAL A 58 7.65 2.94 -9.79
CA VAL A 58 6.69 2.41 -10.74
C VAL A 58 7.25 2.67 -12.13
N PRO A 59 7.18 1.70 -13.06
CA PRO A 59 7.53 1.97 -14.46
C PRO A 59 6.77 3.23 -14.92
N LYS A 60 7.49 4.23 -15.44
CA LYS A 60 6.84 5.30 -16.20
C LYS A 60 6.29 4.62 -17.44
N ALA A 61 4.97 4.41 -17.49
CA ALA A 61 4.36 3.77 -18.65
C ALA A 61 4.61 4.64 -19.89
N GLU A 62 5.54 4.22 -20.74
CA GLU A 62 5.31 4.30 -22.17
C GLU A 62 4.04 3.48 -22.45
N THR A 63 3.17 3.96 -23.33
CA THR A 63 1.81 3.41 -23.59
C THR A 63 1.76 1.89 -23.37
N PRO A 64 0.89 1.38 -22.48
CA PRO A 64 0.85 -0.04 -22.18
C PRO A 64 0.67 -0.84 -23.47
N PRO A 65 1.35 -2.00 -23.62
CA PRO A 65 1.20 -2.81 -24.81
C PRO A 65 -0.28 -3.23 -24.96
N PRO A 66 -0.79 -3.43 -26.19
CA PRO A 66 -2.20 -3.74 -26.42
C PRO A 66 -2.72 -4.94 -25.61
N GLU A 67 -1.86 -5.94 -25.38
CA GLU A 67 -2.17 -7.12 -24.56
C GLU A 67 -2.47 -6.73 -23.09
N MET A 68 -1.66 -5.83 -22.51
CA MET A 68 -1.86 -5.36 -21.13
C MET A 68 -3.13 -4.51 -21.01
N GLU A 69 -3.47 -3.73 -22.02
CA GLU A 69 -4.72 -2.95 -22.04
C GLU A 69 -5.95 -3.87 -22.07
N GLU A 70 -5.90 -4.95 -22.85
CA GLU A 70 -6.95 -5.97 -22.89
C GLU A 70 -7.08 -6.73 -21.57
N GLU A 71 -5.97 -7.16 -20.97
CA GLU A 71 -5.95 -7.80 -19.65
C GLU A 71 -6.55 -6.88 -18.56
N GLN A 72 -6.16 -5.60 -18.56
CA GLN A 72 -6.72 -4.61 -17.64
C GLN A 72 -8.24 -4.47 -17.84
N ARG A 73 -8.71 -4.36 -19.09
CA ARG A 73 -10.14 -4.26 -19.40
C ARG A 73 -10.93 -5.47 -18.88
N ILE A 74 -10.40 -6.68 -19.07
CA ILE A 74 -11.02 -7.92 -18.58
C ILE A 74 -11.09 -7.92 -17.05
N MET A 75 -10.00 -7.55 -16.38
CA MET A 75 -9.94 -7.48 -14.91
C MET A 75 -10.90 -6.46 -14.33
N VAL A 76 -11.03 -5.30 -14.97
CA VAL A 76 -11.97 -4.26 -14.54
C VAL A 76 -13.41 -4.74 -14.64
N ASP A 77 -13.79 -5.32 -15.79
CA ASP A 77 -15.14 -5.86 -16.00
C ASP A 77 -15.45 -6.95 -14.97
N TYR A 78 -14.49 -7.87 -14.73
CA TYR A 78 -14.62 -8.90 -13.70
C TYR A 78 -14.81 -8.31 -12.29
N LEU A 79 -13.90 -7.45 -11.83
CA LEU A 79 -13.93 -6.86 -10.49
C LEU A 79 -15.18 -6.00 -10.27
N SER A 80 -15.65 -5.30 -11.31
CA SER A 80 -16.89 -4.52 -11.25
C SER A 80 -18.13 -5.35 -10.94
N LYS A 81 -18.12 -6.65 -11.24
CA LYS A 81 -19.21 -7.59 -10.97
C LYS A 81 -18.95 -8.41 -9.71
N ALA A 82 -17.73 -8.90 -9.55
CA ALA A 82 -17.34 -9.85 -8.52
C ALA A 82 -17.15 -9.22 -7.14
N LEU A 83 -16.68 -7.97 -7.03
CA LEU A 83 -16.41 -7.34 -5.73
C LEU A 83 -17.69 -7.08 -4.94
N ILE A 84 -17.84 -7.69 -3.77
CA ILE A 84 -18.97 -7.50 -2.86
C ILE A 84 -18.52 -6.98 -1.50
N VAL A 85 -19.43 -6.33 -0.78
CA VAL A 85 -19.25 -6.02 0.65
C VAL A 85 -20.11 -7.01 1.43
N ASN A 86 -19.47 -7.81 2.29
CA ASN A 86 -20.17 -8.78 3.11
C ASN A 86 -20.89 -8.12 4.31
N GLU A 87 -21.65 -8.90 5.07
CA GLU A 87 -22.43 -8.40 6.23
C GLU A 87 -21.55 -7.77 7.32
N GLU A 88 -20.27 -8.14 7.38
CA GLU A 88 -19.27 -7.59 8.30
C GLU A 88 -18.64 -6.28 7.78
N GLY A 89 -19.08 -5.78 6.62
CA GLY A 89 -18.53 -4.58 6.00
C GLY A 89 -17.18 -4.79 5.29
N CYS A 90 -16.77 -6.04 5.09
CA CYS A 90 -15.51 -6.38 4.43
C CYS A 90 -15.70 -6.58 2.91
N VAL A 91 -14.68 -6.22 2.13
CA VAL A 91 -14.66 -6.45 0.67
C VAL A 91 -14.22 -7.89 0.38
N ASP A 92 -14.98 -8.60 -0.46
CA ASP A 92 -14.73 -9.97 -0.88
C ASP A 92 -15.04 -10.18 -2.38
N LEU A 93 -14.64 -11.31 -2.95
CA LEU A 93 -14.97 -11.72 -4.33
C LEU A 93 -16.12 -12.74 -4.31
N SER A 94 -17.21 -12.43 -5.00
CA SER A 94 -18.35 -13.34 -5.13
C SER A 94 -17.99 -14.58 -5.93
N CYS A 95 -18.39 -15.75 -5.42
CA CYS A 95 -18.28 -17.04 -6.10
C CYS A 95 -19.20 -17.17 -7.32
N ASP A 96 -20.18 -16.27 -7.48
CA ASP A 96 -21.10 -16.27 -8.63
C ASP A 96 -20.41 -15.87 -9.93
N TYR A 97 -19.26 -15.20 -9.83
CA TYR A 97 -18.45 -14.75 -10.95
C TYR A 97 -17.13 -15.52 -10.94
N PRO A 98 -16.98 -16.57 -11.78
CA PRO A 98 -15.72 -17.29 -11.87
C PRO A 98 -14.62 -16.37 -12.40
N LEU A 99 -13.38 -16.67 -12.00
CA LEU A 99 -12.21 -15.95 -12.48
C LEU A 99 -12.12 -16.06 -14.02
N PRO A 100 -11.78 -14.98 -14.75
CA PRO A 100 -11.68 -15.04 -16.21
C PRO A 100 -10.61 -16.02 -16.70
N ASP A 101 -10.80 -16.61 -17.87
CA ASP A 101 -9.83 -17.51 -18.48
C ASP A 101 -8.46 -16.84 -18.66
N GLY A 102 -7.39 -17.57 -18.29
CA GLY A 102 -6.02 -17.06 -18.37
C GLY A 102 -5.56 -16.27 -17.13
N PHE A 103 -6.43 -16.07 -16.14
CA PHE A 103 -6.08 -15.46 -14.87
C PHE A 103 -6.02 -16.50 -13.75
N ASP A 104 -5.08 -16.31 -12.83
CA ASP A 104 -4.94 -17.12 -11.62
C ASP A 104 -4.88 -16.21 -10.38
N GLN A 105 -5.62 -16.56 -9.34
CA GLN A 105 -5.54 -15.89 -8.04
C GLN A 105 -4.45 -16.53 -7.19
N ALA A 106 -3.21 -16.08 -7.35
CA ALA A 106 -2.07 -16.61 -6.60
C ALA A 106 -2.03 -16.14 -5.13
N TYR A 107 -2.53 -14.92 -4.87
CA TYR A 107 -2.42 -14.26 -3.58
C TYR A 107 -3.65 -13.39 -3.29
N TRP A 108 -4.12 -13.43 -2.04
CA TRP A 108 -5.12 -12.49 -1.55
C TRP A 108 -4.74 -11.99 -0.18
N ARG A 109 -5.06 -10.72 0.11
CA ARG A 109 -4.92 -10.17 1.46
C ARG A 109 -6.02 -9.20 1.79
N ARG A 110 -6.41 -9.21 3.06
CA ARG A 110 -7.22 -8.19 3.73
C ARG A 110 -6.32 -7.39 4.65
N SER A 111 -6.42 -6.06 4.62
CA SER A 111 -5.58 -5.17 5.44
C SER A 111 -6.44 -4.09 6.06
N VAL A 112 -6.48 -4.03 7.38
CA VAL A 112 -7.06 -2.92 8.14
C VAL A 112 -5.92 -1.98 8.51
N ARG A 113 -5.97 -0.75 8.02
CA ARG A 113 -4.90 0.23 8.16
C ARG A 113 -5.34 1.46 8.93
N SER A 114 -4.44 1.99 9.74
CA SER A 114 -4.61 3.28 10.40
C SER A 114 -3.35 4.10 10.17
N THR A 115 -3.52 5.32 9.66
CA THR A 115 -2.43 6.26 9.41
C THR A 115 -2.46 7.36 10.45
N TYR A 116 -1.30 7.62 11.04
CA TYR A 116 -1.12 8.60 12.10
C TYR A 116 -0.11 9.66 11.62
N PRO A 117 -0.53 10.93 11.45
CA PRO A 117 0.37 12.01 11.07
C PRO A 117 1.16 12.52 12.27
N PHE A 118 2.43 12.86 12.06
CA PHE A 118 3.34 13.42 13.05
C PHE A 118 4.07 14.64 12.50
N ASN A 119 4.10 15.71 13.29
CA ASN A 119 4.89 16.90 12.98
C ASN A 119 5.94 17.10 14.07
N ILE A 120 7.21 16.88 13.75
CA ILE A 120 8.32 16.93 14.71
C ILE A 120 9.47 17.71 14.10
N GLY A 121 9.95 18.74 14.81
CA GLY A 121 11.11 19.53 14.36
C GLY A 121 10.90 20.30 13.05
N GLY A 122 9.65 20.60 12.68
CA GLY A 122 9.30 21.22 11.40
C GLY A 122 9.21 20.26 10.22
N GLU A 123 9.27 18.95 10.48
CA GLU A 123 9.12 17.91 9.45
C GLU A 123 7.85 17.10 9.69
N SER A 124 7.22 16.68 8.57
CA SER A 124 6.02 15.86 8.56
C SER A 124 6.36 14.42 8.23
N PHE A 125 5.88 13.52 9.07
CA PHE A 125 6.00 12.07 8.92
C PHE A 125 4.63 11.42 9.08
N GLU A 126 4.49 10.22 8.54
CA GLU A 126 3.31 9.39 8.74
C GLU A 126 3.72 8.00 9.21
N VAL A 127 3.00 7.50 10.21
CA VAL A 127 3.12 6.11 10.66
C VAL A 127 1.85 5.39 10.25
N MET A 128 1.98 4.38 9.41
CA MET A 128 0.90 3.52 9.00
C MET A 128 1.02 2.18 9.70
N ILE A 129 0.02 1.82 10.50
CA ILE A 129 -0.07 0.52 11.16
C ILE A 129 -1.13 -0.30 10.45
N SER A 130 -0.76 -1.51 10.06
CA SER A 130 -1.61 -2.42 9.29
C SER A 130 -1.77 -3.75 10.04
N LYS A 131 -3.00 -4.23 10.19
CA LYS A 131 -3.29 -5.62 10.54
C LYS A 131 -3.72 -6.33 9.26
N GLU A 132 -2.93 -7.30 8.83
CA GLU A 132 -3.11 -8.02 7.59
C GLU A 132 -3.49 -9.48 7.85
N GLU A 133 -4.40 -9.97 7.03
CA GLU A 133 -4.75 -11.38 6.90
C GLU A 133 -4.51 -11.75 5.45
N ALA A 134 -3.64 -12.71 5.21
CA ALA A 134 -3.21 -13.10 3.88
C ALA A 134 -3.50 -14.57 3.63
N TRP A 135 -3.90 -14.87 2.39
CA TRP A 135 -3.95 -16.21 1.84
C TRP A 135 -2.92 -16.32 0.74
N ASP A 136 -1.93 -17.19 0.94
CA ASP A 136 -0.83 -17.42 0.02
C ASP A 136 -0.66 -18.92 -0.21
N HIS A 137 -0.91 -19.39 -1.44
CA HIS A 137 -0.75 -20.79 -1.85
C HIS A 137 -1.34 -21.83 -0.86
N GLY A 138 -2.54 -21.55 -0.31
CA GLY A 138 -3.22 -22.47 0.61
C GLY A 138 -2.86 -22.29 2.09
N LYS A 139 -2.04 -21.28 2.43
CA LYS A 139 -1.70 -20.94 3.80
C LYS A 139 -2.34 -19.62 4.20
N PHE A 140 -2.96 -19.62 5.37
CA PHE A 140 -3.49 -18.42 5.99
C PHE A 140 -2.48 -17.86 6.99
N GLU A 141 -2.17 -16.57 6.87
CA GLU A 141 -1.21 -15.88 7.73
C GLU A 141 -1.80 -14.56 8.27
N ASN A 142 -1.61 -14.32 9.56
CA ASN A 142 -1.91 -13.04 10.19
C ASN A 142 -0.61 -12.28 10.43
N LYS A 143 -0.53 -11.03 9.97
CA LYS A 143 0.65 -10.18 10.12
C LYS A 143 0.26 -8.80 10.64
N ALA A 144 1.09 -8.22 11.50
CA ALA A 144 1.08 -6.78 11.75
C ALA A 144 2.25 -6.14 11.00
N ASP A 145 2.00 -5.00 10.36
CA ASP A 145 3.02 -4.24 9.65
C ASP A 145 3.01 -2.77 10.07
N ILE A 146 4.19 -2.15 10.07
CA ILE A 146 4.37 -0.74 10.41
C ILE A 146 5.23 -0.11 9.34
N HIS A 147 4.66 0.84 8.61
CA HIS A 147 5.37 1.65 7.66
C HIS A 147 5.55 3.06 8.20
N VAL A 148 6.73 3.62 7.99
CA VAL A 148 7.05 5.00 8.34
C VAL A 148 7.40 5.74 7.07
N HIS A 149 6.69 6.83 6.83
CA HIS A 149 6.78 7.66 5.65
C HIS A 149 7.34 9.04 6.00
N CYS A 150 8.09 9.61 5.07
CA CYS A 150 8.54 11.00 5.12
C CYS A 150 7.79 11.77 4.03
N ASN A 151 6.86 12.64 4.43
CA ASN A 151 5.96 13.29 3.48
C ASN A 151 6.75 14.13 2.46
N PHE A 152 7.85 14.76 2.89
CA PHE A 152 8.74 15.48 1.98
C PHE A 152 9.32 14.59 0.89
N TRP A 153 9.76 13.36 1.23
CA TRP A 153 10.25 12.42 0.21
C TRP A 153 9.13 11.96 -0.71
N ASP A 154 7.96 11.64 -0.16
CA ASP A 154 6.82 11.18 -0.96
C ASP A 154 6.39 12.26 -1.97
N GLU A 155 6.33 13.53 -1.56
CA GLU A 155 6.05 14.67 -2.45
C GLU A 155 7.16 14.88 -3.49
N LYS A 156 8.42 14.99 -3.07
CA LYS A 156 9.55 15.28 -3.97
C LYS A 156 9.82 14.17 -4.98
N LEU A 157 9.77 12.91 -4.56
CA LEU A 157 9.95 11.78 -5.45
C LEU A 157 8.79 11.66 -6.44
N LYS A 158 7.58 12.05 -6.04
CA LYS A 158 6.41 12.11 -6.92
C LYS A 158 6.51 13.21 -7.97
N GLU A 159 6.93 14.41 -7.58
CA GLU A 159 7.14 15.54 -8.50
C GLU A 159 8.27 15.26 -9.50
N GLY A 160 9.25 14.43 -9.10
CA GLY A 160 10.40 14.10 -9.94
C GLY A 160 11.43 15.23 -10.05
N ASP A 161 11.22 16.33 -9.33
CA ASP A 161 12.11 17.49 -9.23
C ASP A 161 12.80 17.50 -7.86
N TRP A 162 13.70 16.55 -7.70
CA TRP A 162 14.46 16.32 -6.47
C TRP A 162 15.94 16.19 -6.78
N GLU A 163 16.76 16.78 -5.92
CA GLU A 163 18.21 16.56 -5.93
C GLU A 163 18.59 15.54 -4.85
N PRO A 164 19.59 14.67 -5.11
CA PRO A 164 20.04 13.67 -4.12
C PRO A 164 20.37 14.27 -2.75
N GLU A 165 20.94 15.47 -2.72
CA GLU A 165 21.30 16.18 -1.49
C GLU A 165 20.08 16.55 -0.65
N GLU A 166 18.97 16.94 -1.28
CA GLU A 166 17.72 17.26 -0.59
C GLU A 166 17.16 16.01 0.10
N ILE A 167 17.13 14.89 -0.61
CA ILE A 167 16.69 13.60 -0.07
C ILE A 167 17.61 13.15 1.07
N ALA A 168 18.93 13.20 0.86
CA ALA A 168 19.93 12.81 1.85
C ALA A 168 19.89 13.68 3.11
N SER A 169 19.57 14.97 2.98
CA SER A 169 19.50 15.91 4.10
C SER A 169 18.45 15.52 5.15
N LYS A 170 17.39 14.80 4.74
CA LYS A 170 16.29 14.33 5.61
C LYS A 170 16.57 12.97 6.26
N LEU A 171 17.60 12.27 5.82
CA LEU A 171 17.90 10.94 6.35
C LEU A 171 18.16 10.93 7.87
N PRO A 172 18.90 11.89 8.46
CA PRO A 172 19.16 11.89 9.91
C PRO A 172 17.88 12.07 10.75
N SER A 173 16.99 12.97 10.34
CA SER A 173 15.74 13.22 11.05
C SER A 173 14.76 12.06 10.88
N PHE A 174 14.64 11.50 9.68
CA PHE A 174 13.86 10.29 9.42
C PHE A 174 14.34 9.12 10.29
N LEU A 175 15.66 8.84 10.33
CA LEU A 175 16.20 7.76 11.16
C LEU A 175 15.99 8.03 12.66
N SER A 176 16.06 9.28 13.10
CA SER A 176 15.71 9.61 14.49
C SER A 176 14.24 9.33 14.79
N PHE A 177 13.34 9.67 13.86
CA PHE A 177 11.91 9.41 14.00
C PHE A 177 11.61 7.91 14.02
N VAL A 178 12.20 7.12 13.11
CA VAL A 178 12.11 5.65 13.12
C VAL A 178 12.53 5.07 14.47
N ARG A 179 13.62 5.58 15.04
CA ARG A 179 14.09 5.16 16.37
C ARG A 179 13.09 5.53 17.48
N ASP A 180 12.42 6.67 17.38
CA ASP A 180 11.40 7.07 18.35
C ASP A 180 10.14 6.20 18.22
N VAL A 181 9.73 5.85 17.00
CA VAL A 181 8.68 4.85 16.75
C VAL A 181 9.07 3.50 17.38
N GLN A 182 10.29 3.02 17.14
CA GLN A 182 10.81 1.76 17.71
C GLN A 182 10.82 1.75 19.25
N ARG A 183 11.00 2.90 19.92
CA ARG A 183 10.98 2.97 21.40
C ARG A 183 9.61 2.70 22.00
N ASN A 184 8.54 2.88 21.23
CA ASN A 184 7.18 2.60 21.69
C ASN A 184 6.84 1.09 21.64
N PHE A 185 7.75 0.26 21.10
CA PHE A 185 7.65 -1.19 21.15
C PHE A 185 8.47 -1.70 22.34
N SER A 186 7.81 -1.81 23.49
CA SER A 186 8.33 -2.55 24.64
C SER A 186 8.04 -4.04 24.46
N LEU A 187 8.89 -4.90 25.04
CA LEU A 187 8.55 -6.30 25.24
C LEU A 187 7.22 -6.27 26.00
N GLY A 188 6.20 -6.97 25.50
CA GLY A 188 5.14 -7.36 26.41
C GLY A 188 5.84 -8.07 27.56
N ASP A 189 5.64 -7.59 28.78
CA ASP A 189 6.12 -8.30 29.95
C ASP A 189 5.71 -9.76 29.75
N GLU A 190 6.70 -10.66 29.66
CA GLU A 190 6.45 -12.04 30.03
C GLU A 190 5.82 -11.93 31.41
N GLN A 191 4.52 -12.23 31.51
CA GLN A 191 3.96 -12.59 32.79
C GLN A 191 4.70 -13.86 33.20
N ASP A 192 5.82 -13.66 33.89
CA ASP A 192 6.39 -14.55 34.87
C ASP A 192 5.29 -14.81 35.90
N GLY A 193 4.44 -15.78 35.57
CA GLY A 193 3.62 -16.49 36.52
C GLY A 193 4.38 -17.73 36.99
N ALA A 194 5.39 -17.52 37.84
CA ALA A 194 5.66 -18.47 38.93
C ALA A 194 4.37 -18.55 39.77
N ILE A 195 3.82 -19.70 40.16
CA ILE A 195 4.38 -20.85 40.91
C ILE A 195 3.60 -22.10 40.52
#